data_AF-A0A375IT53-F1
#
_entry.id   AF-A0A375IT53-F1
#
_cell.length_a   1.000
_cell.length_b   1.000
_cell.length_c   1.000
_cell.angle_alpha   90.00
_cell.angle_beta   90.00
_cell.angle_gamma   90.00
#
_symmetry.space_group_name_H-M   'P 1'
#
loop_
_entity.id
_entity.type
_entity.pdbx_description
1 polymer ?
#
loop_
_entity_poly.entity_id
_entity_poly.type
_entity_poly.pdbx_seq_one_letter_code
_entity_poly.pdbx_strand_id
1 'polypeptide(L)'
;MHDLPVELVIPRLRLACRRCGSKLERLDWLAPFARVTTRLAASVARLCKMVSLRHVAEVYRLSWTAVKRIDQRHLEQELGQPLDLSGVTIIAMDEFAIQKGHRYATVVIEPSSKRVLWVGVWAFTRGHSSVL
;
A
#
# COMPACT_ATOMS: atom_id res chain seq x y z
N MET A 1 18.73 -17.43 -10.90
CA MET A 1 18.20 -16.20 -10.29
C MET A 1 18.13 -16.47 -8.79
N HIS A 2 18.73 -15.64 -7.93
CA HIS A 2 19.10 -16.05 -6.57
C HIS A 2 17.86 -16.31 -5.67
N ASP A 3 17.43 -17.58 -5.61
CA ASP A 3 16.26 -18.07 -4.86
C ASP A 3 16.50 -18.28 -3.35
N LEU A 4 17.58 -17.72 -2.82
CA LEU A 4 17.91 -17.83 -1.40
C LEU A 4 17.49 -16.55 -0.67
N PRO A 5 16.70 -16.66 0.40
CA PRO A 5 16.40 -15.51 1.24
C PRO A 5 17.70 -14.96 1.83
N VAL A 6 17.91 -13.66 1.68
CA VAL A 6 19.05 -12.97 2.28
C VAL A 6 18.61 -12.38 3.60
N GLU A 7 19.23 -12.82 4.68
CA GLU A 7 19.03 -12.26 6.01
C GLU A 7 20.12 -11.27 6.34
N LEU A 8 19.74 -10.17 6.99
CA LEU A 8 20.64 -9.12 7.44
C LEU A 8 20.62 -9.09 8.97
N VAL A 9 21.69 -9.59 9.59
CA VAL A 9 21.85 -9.62 11.05
C VAL A 9 22.66 -8.39 11.46
N ILE A 10 22.04 -7.49 12.23
CA ILE A 10 22.68 -6.23 12.65
C ILE A 10 22.58 -6.11 14.17
N PRO A 11 23.71 -5.97 14.88
CA PRO A 11 23.69 -5.64 16.30
C PRO A 11 23.16 -4.21 16.47
N ARG A 12 22.20 -4.01 17.37
CA ARG A 12 21.63 -2.69 17.64
C ARG A 12 21.99 -2.21 19.04
N LEU A 13 22.51 -1.00 19.12
CA LEU A 13 22.88 -0.40 20.40
C LEU A 13 21.67 0.22 21.11
N ARG A 14 21.59 0.00 22.42
CA ARG A 14 20.69 0.73 23.31
C ARG A 14 21.46 1.89 23.94
N LEU A 15 21.18 3.10 23.50
CA LEU A 15 21.88 4.32 23.87
C LEU A 15 21.25 4.94 25.13
N ALA A 16 22.08 5.30 26.11
CA ALA A 16 21.67 6.04 27.30
C ALA A 16 21.75 7.56 27.05
N CYS A 17 20.75 8.12 26.37
CA CYS A 17 20.68 9.54 26.04
C CYS A 17 20.36 10.37 27.29
N ARG A 18 21.24 11.31 27.66
CA ARG A 18 21.03 12.20 28.82
C ARG A 18 19.77 13.07 28.73
N ARG A 19 19.28 13.34 27.52
CA ARG A 19 18.12 14.22 27.26
C ARG A 19 16.80 13.47 27.09
N CYS A 20 16.87 12.22 26.62
CA CYS A 20 15.73 11.48 26.10
C CYS A 20 15.57 10.07 26.71
N GLY A 21 16.46 9.70 27.64
CA GLY A 21 16.49 8.40 28.31
C GLY A 21 17.05 7.29 27.43
N SER A 22 16.86 6.04 27.86
CA SER A 22 17.35 4.88 27.13
C SER A 22 16.54 4.65 25.84
N LYS A 23 17.20 4.75 24.68
CA LYS A 23 16.60 4.56 23.34
C LYS A 23 17.38 3.54 22.52
N LEU A 24 16.70 2.86 21.62
CA LEU A 24 17.36 2.03 20.62
C LEU A 24 17.95 2.94 19.53
N GLU A 25 19.13 2.63 19.02
CA GLU A 25 19.75 3.38 17.93
C GLU A 25 18.79 3.54 16.74
N ARG A 26 18.79 4.71 16.11
CA ARG A 26 17.97 4.95 14.93
C ARG A 26 18.75 4.53 13.70
N LEU A 27 18.14 3.66 12.89
CA LEU A 27 18.64 3.27 11.58
C LEU A 27 17.72 3.94 10.55
N ASP A 28 18.28 4.78 9.71
CA ASP A 28 17.57 5.53 8.67
C ASP A 28 16.89 4.61 7.64
N TRP A 29 17.49 3.46 7.36
CA TRP A 29 16.96 2.43 6.46
C TRP A 29 16.05 1.39 7.13
N LEU A 30 15.77 1.50 8.43
CA LEU A 30 14.88 0.57 9.16
C LEU A 30 13.86 1.34 10.00
N ALA A 31 12.59 1.26 9.61
CA ALA A 31 11.50 1.85 10.38
C ALA A 31 11.41 1.25 11.81
N PRO A 32 10.88 2.00 12.79
CA PRO A 32 10.71 1.51 14.16
C PRO A 32 9.96 0.17 14.20
N PHE A 33 10.51 -0.80 14.95
CA PHE A 33 9.98 -2.16 15.10
C PHE A 33 9.78 -2.94 13.79
N ALA A 34 10.34 -2.48 12.67
CA ALA A 34 10.25 -3.19 11.40
C ALA A 34 11.24 -4.36 11.35
N ARG A 35 10.83 -5.43 10.67
CA ARG A 35 11.67 -6.60 10.35
C ARG A 35 12.09 -6.65 8.89
N VAL A 36 11.77 -5.60 8.13
CA VAL A 36 12.13 -5.43 6.72
C VAL A 36 12.73 -4.05 6.55
N THR A 37 13.73 -3.92 5.68
CA THR A 37 14.33 -2.62 5.37
C THR A 37 13.32 -1.72 4.66
N THR A 38 13.48 -0.41 4.79
CA THR A 38 12.66 0.59 4.07
C THR A 38 12.71 0.35 2.56
N ARG A 39 13.88 -0.04 2.03
CA ARG A 39 14.06 -0.36 0.61
C ARG A 39 13.26 -1.60 0.19
N LEU A 40 13.27 -2.67 1.00
CA LEU A 40 12.45 -3.86 0.72
C LEU A 40 10.96 -3.53 0.80
N ALA A 41 10.53 -2.79 1.83
CA ALA A 41 9.14 -2.37 1.97
C ALA A 41 8.64 -1.56 0.75
N ALA A 42 9.46 -0.64 0.24
CA ALA A 42 9.14 0.11 -0.97
C ALA A 42 9.00 -0.79 -2.21
N SER A 43 9.86 -1.82 -2.35
CA SER A 43 9.75 -2.78 -3.46
C SER A 43 8.51 -3.65 -3.37
N VAL A 44 8.16 -4.11 -2.16
CA VAL A 44 6.91 -4.83 -1.89
C VAL A 44 5.71 -3.97 -2.29
N ALA A 45 5.65 -2.72 -1.80
CA ALA A 45 4.55 -1.81 -2.10
C ALA A 45 4.39 -1.50 -3.59
N ARG A 46 5.50 -1.32 -4.33
CA ARG A 46 5.43 -1.16 -5.79
C ARG A 46 4.81 -2.37 -6.49
N LEU A 47 5.13 -3.58 -6.05
CA LEU A 47 4.56 -4.81 -6.63
C LEU A 47 3.08 -4.96 -6.27
N CYS A 48 2.66 -4.57 -5.05
CA CYS A 48 1.24 -4.56 -4.64
C CYS A 48 0.34 -3.74 -5.57
N LYS A 49 0.87 -2.73 -6.26
CA LYS A 49 0.11 -1.93 -7.25
C LYS A 49 -0.21 -2.69 -8.54
N MET A 50 0.48 -3.79 -8.81
CA MET A 50 0.39 -4.52 -10.08
C MET A 50 -0.28 -5.88 -9.94
N VAL A 51 -0.14 -6.54 -8.77
CA VAL A 51 -0.59 -7.91 -8.55
C VAL A 51 -1.17 -8.08 -7.15
N SER A 52 -1.90 -9.18 -6.93
CA SER A 52 -2.53 -9.45 -5.63
C SER A 52 -1.52 -9.56 -4.48
N LEU A 53 -1.91 -9.11 -3.28
CA LEU A 53 -1.09 -9.21 -2.07
C LEU A 53 -0.60 -10.63 -1.77
N ARG A 54 -1.40 -11.65 -2.14
CA ARG A 54 -1.02 -13.07 -2.00
C ARG A 54 0.17 -13.41 -2.89
N HIS A 55 0.12 -13.01 -4.16
CA HIS A 55 1.23 -13.25 -5.07
C HIS A 55 2.50 -12.51 -4.64
N VAL A 56 2.35 -11.27 -4.15
CA VAL A 56 3.48 -10.51 -3.57
C VAL A 56 4.09 -11.24 -2.37
N ALA A 57 3.26 -11.81 -1.49
CA ALA A 57 3.72 -12.59 -0.34
C ALA A 57 4.53 -13.81 -0.76
N GLU A 58 4.09 -14.51 -1.80
CA GLU A 58 4.80 -15.66 -2.39
C GLU A 58 6.14 -15.23 -2.99
N VAL A 59 6.17 -14.17 -3.80
CA VAL A 59 7.39 -13.64 -4.46
C VAL A 59 8.44 -13.21 -3.46
N TYR A 60 8.05 -12.46 -2.42
CA TYR A 60 8.98 -11.95 -1.42
C TYR A 60 9.18 -12.89 -0.22
N ARG A 61 8.51 -14.05 -0.19
CA ARG A 61 8.48 -14.99 0.94
C ARG A 61 8.16 -14.31 2.28
N LEU A 62 7.25 -13.35 2.25
CA LEU A 62 6.76 -12.65 3.43
C LEU A 62 5.40 -13.22 3.83
N SER A 63 5.01 -13.09 5.10
CA SER A 63 3.63 -13.39 5.48
C SER A 63 2.67 -12.42 4.78
N TRP A 64 1.50 -12.92 4.38
CA TRP A 64 0.46 -12.08 3.78
C TRP A 64 0.12 -10.87 4.65
N THR A 65 0.05 -11.05 5.97
CA THR A 65 -0.19 -9.96 6.94
C THR A 65 0.93 -8.91 6.92
N ALA A 66 2.20 -9.32 6.74
CA ALA A 66 3.30 -8.38 6.64
C ALA A 66 3.22 -7.56 5.34
N VAL A 67 2.90 -8.20 4.22
CA VAL A 67 2.66 -7.53 2.93
C VAL A 67 1.51 -6.55 3.03
N LYS A 68 0.35 -6.98 3.55
CA LYS A 68 -0.82 -6.10 3.77
C LYS A 68 -0.47 -4.88 4.60
N ARG A 69 0.32 -5.04 5.67
CA ARG A 69 0.72 -3.92 6.53
C ARG A 69 1.71 -2.98 5.84
N ILE A 70 2.60 -3.50 5.00
CA ILE A 70 3.51 -2.67 4.19
C ILE A 70 2.70 -1.85 3.19
N ASP A 71 1.77 -2.49 2.49
CA ASP A 71 0.89 -1.86 1.50
C ASP A 71 0.03 -0.77 2.14
N GLN A 72 -0.64 -1.07 3.26
CA GLN A 72 -1.44 -0.08 4.00
C GLN A 72 -0.64 1.16 4.39
N ARG A 73 0.57 0.97 4.96
CA ARG A 73 1.43 2.11 5.34
C ARG A 73 1.87 2.93 4.14
N HIS A 74 2.08 2.28 3.00
CA HIS A 74 2.44 2.98 1.78
C HIS A 74 1.24 3.78 1.25
N LEU A 75 0.04 3.21 1.25
CA LEU A 75 -1.20 3.90 0.89
C LEU A 75 -1.45 5.10 1.81
N GLU A 76 -1.26 4.96 3.12
CA GLU A 76 -1.37 6.07 4.08
C GLU A 76 -0.40 7.22 3.75
N GLN A 77 0.80 6.92 3.26
CA GLN A 77 1.78 7.92 2.84
C GLN A 77 1.42 8.56 1.50
N GLU A 78 0.91 7.78 0.54
CA GLU A 78 0.59 8.26 -0.81
C GLU A 78 -0.71 9.06 -0.86
N LEU A 79 -1.72 8.64 -0.10
CA LEU A 79 -3.02 9.32 -0.05
C LEU A 79 -2.93 10.67 0.69
N GLY A 80 -1.86 10.88 1.46
CA GLY A 80 -1.59 12.17 2.10
C GLY A 80 -2.62 12.55 3.16
N GLN A 81 -3.30 13.69 2.96
CA GLN A 81 -4.21 14.25 3.95
C GLN A 81 -5.50 13.40 4.03
N PRO A 82 -5.95 13.00 5.23
CA PRO A 82 -7.18 12.23 5.36
C PRO A 82 -8.35 12.99 4.75
N LEU A 83 -9.18 12.29 3.96
CA LEU A 83 -10.46 12.83 3.55
C LEU A 83 -11.25 13.20 4.81
N ASP A 84 -11.87 14.38 4.85
CA ASP A 84 -12.75 14.72 5.97
C ASP A 84 -14.01 13.83 5.92
N LEU A 85 -14.00 12.78 6.73
CA LEU A 85 -15.09 11.82 6.88
C LEU A 85 -16.05 12.19 8.01
N SER A 86 -15.99 13.42 8.54
CA SER A 86 -16.89 13.87 9.60
C SER A 86 -18.35 13.71 9.17
N GLY A 87 -19.13 13.01 10.00
CA GLY A 87 -20.55 12.73 9.74
C GLY A 87 -20.82 11.61 8.72
N VAL A 88 -19.79 10.96 8.15
CA VAL A 88 -19.97 9.81 7.25
C VAL A 88 -20.21 8.55 8.10
N THR A 89 -21.42 8.00 8.03
CA THR A 89 -21.80 6.76 8.74
C THR A 89 -22.09 5.60 7.78
N ILE A 90 -22.40 5.90 6.52
CA ILE A 90 -22.71 4.94 5.47
C ILE A 90 -21.84 5.27 4.26
N ILE A 91 -21.25 4.24 3.65
CA ILE A 91 -20.55 4.36 2.39
C ILE A 91 -21.27 3.48 1.37
N ALA A 92 -21.65 4.08 0.26
CA ALA A 92 -22.13 3.37 -0.92
C ALA A 92 -21.06 3.44 -2.01
N MET A 93 -20.85 2.32 -2.69
CA MET A 93 -19.93 2.19 -3.82
C MET A 93 -20.73 1.70 -5.02
N ASP A 94 -20.55 2.36 -6.16
CA ASP A 94 -21.20 1.98 -7.41
C ASP A 94 -20.21 2.09 -8.58
N GLU A 95 -20.40 1.25 -9.60
CA GLU A 95 -19.63 1.27 -10.83
C GLU A 95 -20.57 1.42 -12.03
N PHE A 96 -20.41 2.49 -12.81
CA PHE A 96 -21.23 2.75 -13.97
C PHE A 96 -20.40 3.02 -15.22
N ALA A 97 -20.94 2.61 -16.37
CA ALA A 97 -20.32 2.84 -17.67
C ALA A 97 -20.51 4.30 -18.08
N ILE A 98 -19.42 5.01 -18.39
CA ILE A 98 -19.45 6.42 -18.80
C ILE A 98 -19.86 6.55 -20.28
N GLN A 99 -19.33 5.68 -21.15
CA GLN A 99 -19.65 5.61 -22.59
C GLN A 99 -19.44 4.18 -23.12
N LYS A 100 -19.96 3.86 -24.31
CA LYS A 100 -19.62 2.62 -25.04
C LYS A 100 -18.10 2.51 -25.20
N GLY A 101 -17.57 1.28 -25.11
CA GLY A 101 -16.12 1.02 -25.26
C GLY A 101 -15.35 0.81 -23.96
N HIS A 102 -15.97 0.21 -22.94
CA HIS A 102 -15.32 -0.23 -21.69
C HIS A 102 -14.63 0.88 -20.88
N ARG A 103 -15.27 2.05 -20.78
CA ARG A 103 -14.90 3.09 -19.81
C ARG A 103 -15.89 3.09 -18.66
N TYR A 104 -15.37 2.83 -17.48
CA TYR A 104 -16.15 2.75 -16.26
C TYR A 104 -15.66 3.81 -15.28
N ALA A 105 -16.58 4.30 -14.46
CA ALA A 105 -16.26 5.06 -13.28
C ALA A 105 -16.77 4.31 -12.06
N THR A 106 -15.94 4.23 -11.03
CA THR A 106 -16.41 3.88 -9.69
C THR A 106 -16.55 5.16 -8.87
N VAL A 107 -17.69 5.29 -8.22
CA VAL A 107 -17.99 6.38 -7.31
C VAL A 107 -18.16 5.81 -5.90
N VAL A 108 -17.61 6.53 -4.92
CA VAL A 108 -17.82 6.29 -3.50
C VAL A 108 -18.57 7.50 -2.94
N ILE A 109 -19.73 7.28 -2.34
CA ILE A 109 -20.60 8.34 -1.81
C ILE A 109 -21.03 8.07 -0.37
N GLU A 110 -21.36 9.14 0.35
CA GLU A 110 -22.24 9.07 1.51
C GLU A 110 -23.68 9.31 1.01
N PRO A 111 -24.54 8.28 1.02
CA PRO A 111 -25.82 8.35 0.32
C PRO A 111 -26.86 9.27 0.99
N SER A 112 -26.78 9.48 2.30
CA SER A 112 -27.79 10.25 3.05
C SER A 112 -27.74 11.74 2.71
N SER A 113 -26.53 12.29 2.60
CA SER A 113 -26.22 13.68 2.23
C SER A 113 -25.89 13.86 0.75
N LYS A 114 -25.86 12.75 -0.02
CA LYS A 114 -25.45 12.71 -1.44
C LYS A 114 -24.05 13.29 -1.67
N ARG A 115 -23.18 13.21 -0.68
CA ARG A 115 -21.79 13.70 -0.75
C ARG A 115 -20.93 12.70 -1.51
N VAL A 116 -20.24 13.16 -2.55
CA VAL A 116 -19.23 12.34 -3.24
C VAL A 116 -17.95 12.35 -2.41
N LEU A 117 -17.51 11.15 -2.03
CA LEU A 117 -16.28 10.94 -1.27
C LEU A 117 -15.09 10.70 -2.21
N TRP A 118 -15.31 9.99 -3.32
CA TRP A 118 -14.27 9.69 -4.29
C TRP A 118 -14.84 9.29 -5.65
N VAL A 119 -14.07 9.54 -6.73
CA VAL A 119 -14.35 9.06 -8.09
C VAL A 119 -13.07 8.49 -8.69
N GLY A 120 -13.15 7.27 -9.20
CA GLY A 120 -12.10 6.63 -9.98
C GLY A 120 -12.61 6.34 -11.38
N VAL A 121 -11.78 6.62 -12.38
CA VAL A 121 -12.08 6.30 -13.79
C VAL A 121 -11.09 5.27 -14.29
N TRP A 122 -11.60 4.26 -14.98
CA TRP A 122 -10.77 3.24 -15.62
C TRP A 122 -11.22 3.00 -17.05
N ALA A 123 -10.24 2.87 -17.93
CA ALA A 123 -10.41 2.49 -19.31
C ALA A 123 -9.80 1.10 -19.51
N PHE A 124 -10.61 0.14 -19.93
CA PHE A 124 -10.09 -1.15 -20.36
C PHE A 124 -9.57 -1.02 -21.79
N THR A 125 -8.27 -0.79 -21.95
CA THR A 125 -7.62 -0.94 -23.26
C THR A 125 -7.54 -2.44 -23.56
N ARG A 126 -8.35 -2.94 -24.48
CA ARG A 126 -8.13 -4.26 -25.11
C ARG A 126 -6.77 -4.25 -25.80
N GLY A 127 -5.74 -4.77 -25.14
CA GLY A 127 -4.49 -5.13 -25.78
C GLY A 127 -4.78 -6.19 -26.84
N HIS A 128 -4.50 -5.86 -28.09
CA HIS A 128 -4.41 -6.83 -29.17
C HIS A 128 -3.34 -7.87 -28.80
N SER A 129 -3.70 -9.15 -28.90
CA SER A 129 -2.73 -10.15 -29.35
C SER A 129 -2.17 -9.68 -30.69
N SER A 130 -0.88 -9.36 -30.71
CA SER A 130 -0.08 -9.57 -31.91
C SER A 130 1.23 -10.19 -31.44
N VAL A 131 1.30 -11.49 -31.61
CA VAL A 131 2.54 -12.23 -31.79
C VAL A 131 3.34 -11.52 -32.88
N LEU A 132 4.52 -11.01 -32.55
CA LEU A 132 5.71 -10.98 -33.40
C LEU A 132 6.94 -11.14 -32.49
#